data_AF-A0A6P7GRY2-F1
#
_entry.id   AF-A0A6P7GRY2-F1
#
_cell.length_a   1.000
_cell.length_b   1.000
_cell.length_c   1.000
_cell.angle_alpha   90.00
_cell.angle_beta   90.00
_cell.angle_gamma   90.00
#
_symmetry.space_group_name_H-M   'P 1'
#
loop_
_entity.id
_entity.type
_entity.pdbx_description
1 polymer ?
#
loop_
_entity_poly.entity_id
_entity_poly.type
_entity_poly.pdbx_seq_one_letter_code
_entity_poly.pdbx_strand_id
1 'polypeptide(L)'
;MKTLIIANCVENGFVGIEDDLRQTFADFDVCSAKMKLYVDTKENYLKNIEECSVEPTKKIKSCLTKKQSYFPDYLLNMVRKQVELGYDDRDIIITDLTPCMKIFENADVASSYLTCLSDTAKRTNDTARIPDTVEIMCSRALPAVKCMTDILDKECTPYPLVKKYIQDNLKANEYPCQQKYD
;
A
#
# COMPACT_ATOMS: atom_id res chain seq x y z
N MET A 1 2.74 -1.26 -8.45
CA MET A 1 3.30 -2.37 -7.64
C MET A 1 3.59 -3.63 -8.46
N LYS A 2 2.61 -4.25 -9.13
CA LYS A 2 2.82 -5.46 -9.97
C LYS A 2 3.98 -5.32 -10.98
N THR A 3 4.01 -4.20 -11.71
CA THR A 3 5.10 -3.88 -12.66
C THR A 3 6.47 -3.76 -12.00
N LEU A 4 6.54 -3.19 -10.79
CA LEU A 4 7.80 -3.06 -10.03
C LEU A 4 8.36 -4.44 -9.69
N ILE A 5 7.50 -5.35 -9.20
CA ILE A 5 7.87 -6.71 -8.85
C ILE A 5 8.40 -7.47 -10.07
N ILE A 6 7.67 -7.41 -11.19
CA ILE A 6 8.07 -8.06 -12.44
C ILE A 6 9.44 -7.54 -12.90
N ALA A 7 9.62 -6.21 -12.96
CA ALA A 7 10.88 -5.60 -13.35
C ALA A 7 12.05 -6.06 -12.46
N ASN A 8 11.85 -6.12 -11.15
CA ASN A 8 12.90 -6.57 -10.22
C ASN A 8 13.24 -8.07 -10.41
N CYS A 9 12.24 -8.92 -10.67
CA CYS A 9 12.49 -10.33 -10.96
C CYS A 9 13.24 -10.55 -12.28
N VAL A 10 12.92 -9.76 -13.31
CA VAL A 10 13.65 -9.77 -14.59
C VAL A 10 15.09 -9.28 -14.40
N GLU A 11 15.30 -8.17 -13.69
CA GLU A 11 16.63 -7.65 -13.36
C GLU A 11 17.48 -8.64 -12.55
N ASN A 12 16.84 -9.48 -11.72
CA ASN A 12 17.49 -10.55 -10.97
C ASN A 12 17.81 -11.80 -11.80
N GLY A 13 17.53 -11.80 -13.10
CA GLY A 13 17.91 -12.86 -14.04
C GLY A 13 16.82 -13.90 -14.34
N PHE A 14 15.59 -13.71 -13.85
CA PHE A 14 14.46 -14.60 -14.15
C PHE A 14 13.78 -14.22 -15.47
N VAL A 15 14.54 -14.28 -16.57
CA VAL A 15 14.06 -13.94 -17.91
C VAL A 15 12.94 -14.91 -18.33
N GLY A 16 11.78 -14.37 -18.71
CA GLY A 16 10.59 -15.16 -19.08
C GLY A 16 9.59 -15.42 -17.96
N ILE A 17 9.85 -14.94 -16.73
CA ILE A 17 8.88 -15.05 -15.62
C ILE A 17 7.71 -14.05 -15.72
N GLU A 18 7.77 -13.11 -16.69
CA GLU A 18 6.81 -12.01 -16.78
C GLU A 18 5.37 -12.47 -16.96
N ASP A 19 5.10 -13.30 -17.97
CA ASP A 19 3.75 -13.78 -18.28
C ASP A 19 3.19 -14.62 -17.14
N ASP A 20 4.07 -15.40 -16.52
CA ASP A 20 3.74 -16.28 -15.40
C ASP A 20 3.38 -15.47 -14.13
N LEU A 21 4.12 -14.39 -13.82
CA LEU A 21 3.75 -13.45 -12.76
C LEU A 21 2.49 -12.66 -13.10
N ARG A 22 2.30 -12.23 -14.36
CA ARG A 22 1.09 -11.54 -14.80
C ARG A 22 -0.14 -12.41 -14.62
N GLN A 23 -0.06 -13.69 -15.01
CA GLN A 23 -1.15 -14.64 -14.80
C GLN A 23 -1.40 -14.86 -13.30
N THR A 24 -0.34 -15.04 -12.51
CA THR A 24 -0.45 -15.19 -11.05
C THR A 24 -1.15 -13.99 -10.40
N PHE A 25 -0.87 -12.77 -10.87
CA PHE A 25 -1.57 -11.57 -10.40
C PHE A 25 -3.02 -11.49 -10.86
N ALA A 26 -3.32 -11.95 -12.08
CA ALA A 26 -4.71 -12.03 -12.56
C ALA A 26 -5.51 -13.05 -11.73
N ASP A 27 -4.93 -14.20 -11.43
CA ASP A 27 -5.56 -15.23 -10.59
C ASP A 27 -5.79 -14.72 -9.16
N PHE A 28 -4.84 -13.97 -8.60
CA PHE A 28 -5.00 -13.27 -7.33
C PHE A 28 -6.17 -12.28 -7.36
N ASP A 29 -6.29 -11.47 -8.41
CA ASP A 29 -7.38 -10.50 -8.54
C ASP A 29 -8.75 -11.21 -8.59
N VAL A 30 -8.87 -12.29 -9.36
CA VAL A 30 -10.10 -13.10 -9.45
C VAL A 30 -10.42 -13.76 -8.10
N CYS A 31 -9.42 -14.30 -7.42
CA CYS A 31 -9.58 -14.94 -6.11
C CYS A 31 -10.02 -13.92 -5.04
N SER A 32 -9.30 -12.80 -4.93
CA SER A 32 -9.57 -11.77 -3.93
C SER A 32 -10.93 -11.10 -4.11
N ALA A 33 -11.43 -11.01 -5.35
CA ALA A 33 -12.76 -10.48 -5.68
C ALA A 33 -13.95 -11.35 -5.22
N LYS A 34 -13.71 -12.59 -4.74
CA LYS A 34 -14.77 -13.45 -4.20
C LYS A 34 -15.42 -12.89 -2.95
N MET A 35 -14.68 -12.10 -2.17
CA MET A 35 -15.19 -11.33 -1.05
C MET A 35 -15.23 -9.85 -1.42
N LYS A 36 -16.23 -9.13 -0.91
CA LYS A 36 -16.49 -7.72 -1.20
C LYS A 36 -16.32 -6.89 0.06
N LEU A 37 -15.46 -5.88 -0.03
CA LEU A 37 -15.22 -4.92 1.04
C LEU A 37 -16.56 -4.28 1.46
N TYR A 38 -16.82 -4.22 2.76
CA TYR A 38 -18.06 -3.70 3.37
C TYR A 38 -19.35 -4.49 3.13
N VAL A 39 -19.31 -5.57 2.35
CA VAL A 39 -20.42 -6.51 2.21
C VAL A 39 -20.15 -7.73 3.08
N ASP A 40 -18.93 -8.29 2.99
CA ASP A 40 -18.47 -9.37 3.84
C ASP A 40 -17.88 -8.84 5.16
N THR A 41 -17.78 -9.71 6.16
CA THR A 41 -17.17 -9.35 7.44
C THR A 41 -15.67 -9.07 7.28
N LYS A 42 -15.11 -8.22 8.15
CA LYS A 42 -13.67 -7.93 8.19
C LYS A 42 -12.83 -9.21 8.22
N GLU A 43 -13.21 -10.16 9.08
CA GLU A 43 -12.53 -11.45 9.23
C GLU A 43 -12.56 -12.27 7.94
N ASN A 44 -13.73 -12.42 7.30
CA ASN A 44 -13.86 -13.20 6.07
C ASN A 44 -13.08 -12.54 4.92
N TYR A 45 -13.13 -11.22 4.82
CA TYR A 45 -12.42 -10.48 3.78
C TYR A 45 -10.90 -10.59 3.93
N LEU A 46 -10.39 -10.41 5.16
CA LEU A 46 -8.96 -10.59 5.46
C LEU A 46 -8.49 -12.02 5.20
N LYS A 47 -9.24 -13.01 5.67
CA LYS A 47 -8.93 -14.43 5.44
C LYS A 47 -8.87 -14.76 3.94
N ASN A 48 -9.81 -14.24 3.14
CA ASN A 48 -9.79 -14.44 1.69
C ASN A 48 -8.54 -13.84 1.04
N ILE A 49 -8.12 -12.63 1.44
CA ILE A 49 -6.88 -12.03 0.95
C ILE A 49 -5.66 -12.91 1.30
N GLU A 50 -5.59 -13.40 2.54
CA GLU A 50 -4.50 -14.26 2.99
C GLU A 50 -4.42 -15.55 2.18
N GLU A 51 -5.55 -16.26 2.04
CA GLU A 51 -5.65 -17.49 1.25
C GLU A 51 -5.29 -17.27 -0.23
N CYS A 52 -5.79 -16.21 -0.85
CA CYS A 52 -5.47 -15.87 -2.24
C CYS A 52 -4.01 -15.44 -2.43
N SER A 53 -3.35 -14.93 -1.39
CA SER A 53 -1.97 -14.41 -1.46
C SER A 53 -0.88 -15.47 -1.38
N VAL A 54 -1.20 -16.72 -1.00
CA VAL A 54 -0.22 -17.79 -0.76
C VAL A 54 0.67 -18.05 -1.97
N GLU A 55 0.07 -18.38 -3.12
CA GLU A 55 0.81 -18.68 -4.35
C GLU A 55 1.54 -17.45 -4.92
N PRO A 56 0.91 -16.26 -5.04
CA PRO A 56 1.63 -15.04 -5.43
C PRO A 56 2.84 -14.75 -4.55
N THR A 57 2.69 -14.85 -3.22
CA THR A 57 3.78 -14.59 -2.27
C THR A 57 4.95 -15.54 -2.50
N LYS A 58 4.68 -16.84 -2.56
CA LYS A 58 5.68 -17.88 -2.82
C LYS A 58 6.42 -17.63 -4.14
N LYS A 59 5.68 -17.29 -5.18
CA LYS A 59 6.24 -17.08 -6.51
C LYS A 59 7.11 -15.83 -6.62
N ILE A 60 6.65 -14.72 -6.04
CA ILE A 60 7.46 -13.50 -5.99
C ILE A 60 8.73 -13.76 -5.18
N LYS A 61 8.64 -14.40 -4.01
CA LYS A 61 9.82 -14.75 -3.20
C LYS A 61 10.83 -15.60 -3.99
N SER A 62 10.38 -16.47 -4.89
CA SER A 62 11.26 -17.32 -5.69
C SER A 62 12.08 -16.56 -6.74
N CYS A 63 11.64 -15.36 -7.16
CA CYS A 63 12.33 -14.56 -8.18
C CYS A 63 13.00 -13.28 -7.65
N LEU A 64 12.71 -12.92 -6.40
CA LEU A 64 13.44 -11.87 -5.70
C LEU A 64 14.74 -12.41 -5.10
N THR A 65 15.71 -11.52 -4.90
CA THR A 65 16.92 -11.89 -4.14
C THR A 65 16.56 -12.22 -2.68
N LYS A 66 17.42 -12.99 -2.00
CA LYS A 66 17.26 -13.27 -0.56
C LYS A 66 17.09 -12.01 0.30
N LYS A 67 17.71 -10.90 -0.09
CA LYS A 67 17.56 -9.62 0.62
C LYS A 67 16.19 -8.97 0.39
N GLN A 68 15.57 -9.21 -0.75
CA GLN A 68 14.28 -8.66 -1.13
C GLN A 68 13.10 -9.58 -0.79
N SER A 69 13.34 -10.78 -0.25
CA SER A 69 12.29 -11.77 0.03
C SER A 69 11.27 -11.33 1.08
N TYR A 70 11.58 -10.31 1.88
CA TYR A 70 10.63 -9.66 2.79
C TYR A 70 9.47 -8.98 2.06
N PHE A 71 9.68 -8.56 0.81
CA PHE A 71 8.82 -7.60 0.13
C PHE A 71 7.37 -8.10 -0.08
N PRO A 72 7.13 -9.36 -0.47
CA PRO A 72 5.76 -9.87 -0.60
C PRO A 72 4.99 -9.88 0.73
N ASP A 73 5.64 -10.29 1.82
CA ASP A 73 5.02 -10.27 3.15
C ASP A 73 4.81 -8.83 3.63
N TYR A 74 5.72 -7.92 3.28
CA TYR A 74 5.57 -6.49 3.56
C TYR A 74 4.30 -5.94 2.92
N LEU A 75 4.06 -6.27 1.65
CA LEU A 75 2.83 -5.89 0.95
C LEU A 75 1.60 -6.54 1.58
N LEU A 76 1.66 -7.81 1.99
CA LEU A 76 0.54 -8.47 2.66
C LEU A 76 0.19 -7.81 4.00
N ASN A 77 1.19 -7.50 4.82
CA ASN A 77 1.00 -6.77 6.08
C ASN A 77 0.40 -5.37 5.84
N MET A 78 0.86 -4.67 4.80
CA MET A 78 0.31 -3.38 4.41
C MET A 78 -1.17 -3.52 4.00
N VAL A 79 -1.51 -4.46 3.12
CA VAL A 79 -2.89 -4.71 2.68
C VAL A 79 -3.78 -5.06 3.87
N ARG A 80 -3.35 -5.97 4.77
CA ARG A 80 -4.10 -6.33 5.98
C ARG A 80 -4.47 -5.10 6.79
N LYS A 81 -3.50 -4.22 7.08
CA LYS A 81 -3.74 -3.01 7.87
C LYS A 81 -4.58 -1.97 7.15
N GLN A 82 -4.47 -1.84 5.84
CA GLN A 82 -5.32 -0.93 5.06
C GLN A 82 -6.77 -1.43 5.03
N VAL A 83 -6.99 -2.74 4.97
CA VAL A 83 -8.33 -3.34 5.11
C VAL A 83 -8.89 -3.11 6.51
N GLU A 84 -8.11 -3.36 7.55
CA GLU A 84 -8.52 -3.09 8.93
C GLU A 84 -8.92 -1.62 9.12
N LEU A 85 -8.08 -0.68 8.67
CA LEU A 85 -8.40 0.74 8.65
C LEU A 85 -9.72 1.00 7.91
N GLY A 86 -9.89 0.42 6.73
CA GLY A 86 -11.11 0.57 5.93
C GLY A 86 -12.37 0.17 6.70
N TYR A 87 -12.34 -0.96 7.40
CA TYR A 87 -13.48 -1.43 8.21
C TYR A 87 -13.67 -0.64 9.50
N ASP A 88 -12.59 -0.37 10.23
CA ASP A 88 -12.63 0.26 11.55
C ASP A 88 -13.02 1.75 11.43
N ASP A 89 -12.62 2.42 10.34
CA ASP A 89 -12.93 3.82 10.05
C ASP A 89 -14.00 4.00 8.98
N ARG A 90 -14.78 2.95 8.65
CA ARG A 90 -15.78 2.99 7.56
C ARG A 90 -16.70 4.21 7.66
N ASP A 91 -17.24 4.47 8.86
CA ASP A 91 -18.17 5.57 9.06
C ASP A 91 -17.48 6.93 8.85
N ILE A 92 -16.26 7.09 9.35
CA ILE A 92 -15.44 8.30 9.14
C ILE A 92 -15.15 8.48 7.65
N ILE A 93 -14.81 7.40 6.94
CA ILE A 93 -14.50 7.42 5.52
C ILE A 93 -15.71 7.94 4.73
N ILE A 94 -16.90 7.43 5.02
CA ILE A 94 -18.12 7.79 4.29
C ILE A 94 -18.60 9.21 4.65
N THR A 95 -18.59 9.55 5.93
CA THR A 95 -19.23 10.78 6.44
C THR A 95 -18.33 12.00 6.38
N ASP A 96 -17.04 11.84 6.63
CA ASP A 96 -16.11 12.95 6.85
C ASP A 96 -15.00 12.98 5.78
N LEU A 97 -14.34 11.86 5.55
CA LEU A 97 -13.21 11.81 4.61
C LEU A 97 -13.66 12.00 3.16
N THR A 98 -14.65 11.22 2.69
CA THR A 98 -15.14 11.29 1.31
C THR A 98 -15.55 12.71 0.90
N PRO A 99 -16.37 13.45 1.67
CA PRO A 99 -16.66 14.83 1.32
C PRO A 99 -15.44 15.73 1.44
N CYS A 100 -14.53 15.51 2.41
CA CYS A 100 -13.29 16.29 2.45
C CYS A 100 -12.41 16.07 1.22
N MET A 101 -12.31 14.85 0.68
CA MET A 101 -11.44 14.54 -0.46
C MET A 101 -11.74 15.40 -1.71
N LYS A 102 -12.88 16.08 -1.77
CA LYS A 102 -13.18 17.09 -2.80
C LYS A 102 -12.24 18.29 -2.79
N ILE A 103 -11.46 18.53 -1.72
CA ILE A 103 -10.38 19.52 -1.70
C ILE A 103 -9.40 19.32 -2.86
N PHE A 104 -9.20 18.08 -3.33
CA PHE A 104 -8.32 17.76 -4.44
C PHE A 104 -8.88 18.14 -5.81
N GLU A 105 -10.15 18.54 -5.91
CA GLU A 105 -10.70 19.18 -7.11
C GLU A 105 -10.10 20.59 -7.31
N ASN A 106 -9.58 21.20 -6.23
CA ASN A 106 -8.78 22.41 -6.32
C ASN A 106 -7.38 22.07 -6.87
N ALA A 107 -7.04 22.67 -8.01
CA ALA A 107 -5.76 22.48 -8.69
C ALA A 107 -4.54 22.81 -7.82
N ASP A 108 -4.64 23.79 -6.92
CA ASP A 108 -3.54 24.17 -6.03
C ASP A 108 -3.27 23.10 -4.97
N VAL A 109 -4.33 22.48 -4.43
CA VAL A 109 -4.22 21.39 -3.46
C VAL A 109 -3.64 20.15 -4.15
N ALA A 110 -4.17 19.79 -5.33
CA ALA A 110 -3.65 18.68 -6.12
C ALA A 110 -2.18 18.89 -6.52
N SER A 111 -1.82 20.09 -6.97
CA SER A 111 -0.45 20.45 -7.33
C SER A 111 0.49 20.39 -6.12
N SER A 112 0.05 20.87 -4.95
CA SER A 112 0.80 20.80 -3.70
C SER A 112 1.08 19.35 -3.28
N TYR A 113 0.08 18.46 -3.42
CA TYR A 113 0.25 17.04 -3.16
C TYR A 113 1.28 16.38 -4.08
N LEU A 114 1.15 16.60 -5.39
CA LEU A 114 2.08 16.06 -6.38
C LEU A 114 3.50 16.59 -6.18
N THR A 115 3.64 17.87 -5.82
CA THR A 115 4.93 18.49 -5.48
C THR A 115 5.54 17.83 -4.26
N CYS A 116 4.76 17.62 -3.19
CA CYS A 116 5.23 16.93 -1.99
C CYS A 116 5.72 15.50 -2.31
N LEU A 117 4.98 14.75 -3.13
CA LEU A 117 5.39 13.41 -3.56
C LEU A 117 6.69 13.46 -4.38
N SER A 118 6.81 14.39 -5.33
CA SER A 118 8.01 14.55 -6.17
C SER A 118 9.24 14.89 -5.34
N ASP A 119 9.13 15.86 -4.43
CA ASP A 119 10.23 16.28 -3.58
C ASP A 119 10.61 15.21 -2.56
N THR A 120 9.61 14.48 -2.06
CA THR A 120 9.85 13.31 -1.22
C THR A 120 10.62 12.23 -1.97
N ALA A 121 10.21 11.87 -3.18
CA ALA A 121 10.89 10.85 -3.99
C ALA A 121 12.35 11.24 -4.30
N LYS A 122 12.61 12.53 -4.60
CA LYS A 122 13.98 13.04 -4.77
C LYS A 122 14.79 12.92 -3.49
N ARG A 123 14.23 13.36 -2.36
CA ARG A 123 14.90 13.35 -1.05
C ARG A 123 15.21 11.94 -0.56
N THR A 124 14.32 10.99 -0.78
CA THR A 124 14.49 9.59 -0.33
C THR A 124 15.25 8.72 -1.33
N ASN A 125 15.63 9.30 -2.48
CA ASN A 125 16.25 8.59 -3.60
C ASN A 125 15.41 7.37 -3.97
N ASP A 126 14.11 7.60 -4.20
CA ASP A 126 13.18 6.55 -4.60
C ASP A 126 13.51 6.08 -6.03
N THR A 127 13.49 4.77 -6.22
CA THR A 127 13.98 4.10 -7.44
C THR A 127 13.02 3.01 -7.84
N ALA A 128 13.00 2.62 -9.11
CA ALA A 128 12.25 1.45 -9.59
C ALA A 128 12.81 0.08 -9.12
N ARG A 129 13.63 0.06 -8.06
CA ARG A 129 14.21 -1.12 -7.45
C ARG A 129 13.63 -1.33 -6.05
N ILE A 130 13.20 -2.56 -5.78
CA ILE A 130 12.81 -3.00 -4.44
C ILE A 130 14.06 -2.92 -3.54
N PRO A 131 14.01 -2.18 -2.41
CA PRO A 131 15.16 -2.05 -1.53
C PRO A 131 15.60 -3.39 -0.94
N ASP A 132 16.90 -3.52 -0.67
CA ASP A 132 17.48 -4.72 -0.08
C ASP A 132 17.08 -4.93 1.40
N THR A 133 16.48 -3.94 2.07
CA THR A 133 16.03 -4.06 3.46
C THR A 133 14.72 -3.33 3.71
N VAL A 134 13.99 -3.79 4.74
CA VAL A 134 12.74 -3.18 5.21
C VAL A 134 12.98 -1.75 5.69
N GLU A 135 14.10 -1.49 6.38
CA GLU A 135 14.43 -0.17 6.90
C GLU A 135 14.57 0.85 5.76
N ILE A 136 15.25 0.47 4.67
CA ILE A 136 15.37 1.33 3.49
C ILE A 136 14.00 1.54 2.84
N MET A 137 13.22 0.47 2.66
CA MET A 137 11.85 0.56 2.13
C MET A 137 10.99 1.54 2.95
N CYS A 138 11.01 1.43 4.26
CA CYS A 138 10.26 2.27 5.17
C CYS A 138 10.75 3.72 5.20
N SER A 139 12.06 3.93 5.16
CA SER A 139 12.64 5.28 5.06
C SER A 139 12.23 6.01 3.77
N ARG A 140 11.94 5.26 2.70
CA ARG A 140 11.48 5.79 1.42
C ARG A 140 9.97 6.02 1.36
N ALA A 141 9.19 5.06 1.88
CA ALA A 141 7.74 5.06 1.73
C ALA A 141 7.02 5.95 2.76
N LEU A 142 7.40 5.90 4.05
CA LEU A 142 6.68 6.61 5.12
C LEU A 142 6.64 8.13 4.93
N PRO A 143 7.69 8.81 4.43
CA PRO A 143 7.61 10.24 4.16
C PRO A 143 6.54 10.60 3.11
N ALA A 144 6.26 9.72 2.14
CA ALA A 144 5.25 9.98 1.11
C ALA A 144 3.83 9.89 1.67
N VAL A 145 3.60 9.04 2.68
CA VAL A 145 2.31 8.95 3.40
C VAL A 145 1.96 10.29 4.03
N LYS A 146 2.97 11.02 4.54
CA LYS A 146 2.76 12.32 5.17
C LYS A 146 2.23 13.39 4.22
N CYS A 147 2.56 13.30 2.92
CA CYS A 147 2.06 14.25 1.93
C CYS A 147 0.53 14.33 1.89
N MET A 148 -0.15 13.19 1.98
CA MET A 148 -1.61 13.16 2.02
C MET A 148 -2.12 13.60 3.38
N THR A 149 -1.55 13.10 4.48
CA THR A 149 -2.06 13.39 5.82
C THR A 149 -1.89 14.85 6.22
N ASP A 150 -0.80 15.50 5.80
CA ASP A 150 -0.54 16.90 6.11
C ASP A 150 -1.53 17.82 5.36
N ILE A 151 -1.90 17.45 4.13
CA ILE A 151 -2.94 18.16 3.38
C ILE A 151 -4.31 17.95 4.04
N LEU A 152 -4.65 16.72 4.44
CA LEU A 152 -5.90 16.46 5.12
C LEU A 152 -5.99 17.22 6.46
N ASP A 153 -4.91 17.26 7.26
CA ASP A 153 -4.89 17.98 8.53
C ASP A 153 -5.11 19.50 8.33
N LYS A 154 -4.54 20.05 7.25
CA LYS A 154 -4.65 21.47 6.91
C LYS A 154 -6.02 21.85 6.32
N GLU A 155 -6.52 21.06 5.37
CA GLU A 155 -7.66 21.44 4.53
C GLU A 155 -8.99 20.83 5.04
N CYS A 156 -8.97 19.74 5.82
CA CYS A 156 -10.17 19.07 6.34
C CYS A 156 -10.60 19.55 7.73
N THR A 157 -10.20 20.75 8.16
CA THR A 157 -10.57 21.28 9.49
C THR A 157 -12.09 21.26 9.82
N PRO A 158 -13.02 21.39 8.84
CA PRO A 158 -14.46 21.26 9.12
C PRO A 158 -14.94 19.83 9.43
N TYR A 159 -14.11 18.81 9.22
CA TYR A 159 -14.45 17.39 9.37
C TYR A 159 -13.72 16.80 10.58
N PRO A 160 -14.34 16.83 11.79
CA PRO A 160 -13.62 16.59 13.04
C PRO A 160 -13.06 15.17 13.17
N LEU A 161 -13.64 14.18 12.49
CA LEU A 161 -13.17 12.79 12.57
C LEU A 161 -12.03 12.50 11.59
N VAL A 162 -11.74 13.39 10.63
CA VAL A 162 -10.59 13.23 9.71
C VAL A 162 -9.28 13.18 10.47
N LYS A 163 -9.16 13.90 11.60
CA LYS A 163 -7.95 13.84 12.44
C LYS A 163 -7.70 12.44 13.02
N LYS A 164 -8.76 11.73 13.40
CA LYS A 164 -8.64 10.33 13.83
C LYS A 164 -8.19 9.44 12.66
N TYR A 165 -8.84 9.59 11.49
CA TYR A 165 -8.46 8.85 10.29
C TYR A 165 -6.99 9.05 9.90
N ILE A 166 -6.49 10.29 9.97
CA ILE A 166 -5.08 10.60 9.70
C ILE A 166 -4.16 9.78 10.62
N GLN A 167 -4.45 9.76 11.92
CA GLN A 167 -3.63 9.03 12.89
C GLN A 167 -3.66 7.53 12.65
N ASP A 168 -4.84 6.98 12.36
CA ASP A 168 -4.99 5.54 12.13
C ASP A 168 -4.41 5.12 10.77
N ASN A 169 -4.49 5.97 9.75
CA ASN A 169 -3.80 5.79 8.47
C ASN A 169 -2.27 5.79 8.63
N LEU A 170 -1.70 6.71 9.44
CA LEU A 170 -0.27 6.70 9.73
C LEU A 170 0.16 5.40 10.40
N LYS A 171 -0.56 4.96 11.45
CA LYS A 171 -0.27 3.68 12.12
C LYS A 171 -0.38 2.49 11.16
N ALA A 172 -1.39 2.48 10.28
CA ALA A 172 -1.58 1.41 9.30
C ALA A 172 -0.41 1.33 8.31
N ASN A 173 0.14 2.47 7.89
CA ASN A 173 1.31 2.53 7.01
C ASN A 173 2.64 2.26 7.73
N GLU A 174 2.74 2.58 9.02
CA GLU A 174 3.92 2.28 9.86
C GLU A 174 3.99 0.80 10.24
N TYR A 175 2.86 0.11 10.34
CA TYR A 175 2.81 -1.26 10.85
C TYR A 175 3.71 -2.25 10.09
N PRO A 176 3.75 -2.30 8.73
CA PRO A 176 4.70 -3.17 8.02
C PRO A 176 6.16 -2.92 8.43
N CYS A 177 6.53 -1.66 8.70
CA CYS A 177 7.88 -1.30 9.12
C CYS A 177 8.27 -1.78 10.53
N GLN A 178 7.30 -2.25 11.31
CA GLN A 178 7.49 -2.74 12.66
C GLN A 178 7.47 -4.28 12.73
N GLN A 179 7.22 -4.95 11.62
CA GLN A 179 7.16 -6.42 11.57
C GLN A 179 8.54 -7.03 11.39
N LYS A 180 8.64 -8.31 11.76
CA LYS A 180 9.78 -9.16 11.42
C LYS A 180 9.44 -9.96 10.17
N TYR A 181 10.43 -10.14 9.32
CA TYR A 181 10.33 -10.82 8.04
C TYR A 181 11.38 -11.91 7.97
N ASP A 182 10.96 -13.09 7.53
CA ASP A 182 11.79 -14.29 7.41
C ASP A 182 12.31 -14.51 5.98
#